data_AF-A0A4U5PDX0-F1
#
_entry.id   AF-A0A4U5PDX0-F1
#
_cell.length_a   1.000
_cell.length_b   1.000
_cell.length_c   1.000
_cell.angle_alpha   90.00
_cell.angle_beta   90.00
_cell.angle_gamma   90.00
#
_symmetry.space_group_name_H-M   'P 1'
#
loop_
_entity.id
_entity.type
_entity.pdbx_description
1 polymer ?
#
loop_
_entity_poly.entity_id
_entity_poly.type
_entity_poly.pdbx_seq_one_letter_code
_entity_poly.pdbx_strand_id
1 'polypeptide(L)'
;MKQHRSSLGMRLGLFFLSVLCLLPAAIATCDRDKTYDILESYIKGFRSSIDGIVAKSCDDTSKRWALKLLMSSMGFMVEKLKTPCGQTTDASQLDTDCAKVNLAYELLFAIPYQGTNFMIDYMCRQQCHYDFLPLRLIATEDLNYIYSQLQ
;
A
#
# COMPACT_ATOMS: atom_id res chain seq x y z
N MET A 1 -12.57 -45.36 -52.13
CA MET A 1 -11.90 -44.05 -51.98
C MET A 1 -12.29 -43.47 -50.62
N LYS A 2 -11.38 -43.44 -49.64
CA LYS A 2 -11.66 -42.92 -48.29
C LYS A 2 -10.84 -41.64 -48.08
N GLN A 3 -11.55 -40.56 -47.79
CA GLN A 3 -11.03 -39.20 -47.65
C GLN A 3 -10.64 -39.00 -46.17
N HIS A 4 -9.34 -39.08 -45.86
CA HIS A 4 -8.79 -38.74 -44.55
C HIS A 4 -8.10 -37.38 -44.65
N ARG A 5 -8.86 -36.30 -44.42
CA ARG A 5 -8.31 -34.96 -44.20
C ARG A 5 -9.08 -34.33 -43.04
N SER A 6 -8.58 -34.49 -41.82
CA SER A 6 -8.91 -33.66 -40.65
C SER A 6 -8.04 -34.11 -39.47
N SER A 7 -6.80 -33.61 -39.38
CA SER A 7 -6.00 -33.80 -38.16
C SER A 7 -4.90 -32.75 -38.02
N LEU A 8 -4.39 -32.20 -39.14
CA LEU A 8 -3.30 -31.22 -39.10
C LEU A 8 -3.75 -29.82 -38.61
N GLY A 9 -4.98 -29.40 -38.87
CA GLY A 9 -5.47 -28.06 -38.51
C GLY A 9 -5.77 -27.86 -37.02
N MET A 10 -6.09 -28.92 -36.27
CA MET A 10 -6.41 -28.81 -34.83
C MET A 10 -5.17 -28.66 -33.95
N ARG A 11 -3.98 -29.10 -34.40
CA ARG A 11 -2.75 -29.05 -33.61
C ARG A 11 -2.07 -27.67 -33.64
N LEU A 12 -2.19 -26.91 -34.74
CA LEU A 12 -1.66 -25.54 -34.80
C LEU A 12 -2.49 -24.54 -33.96
N GLY A 13 -3.82 -24.71 -33.89
CA GLY A 13 -4.69 -23.79 -33.15
C GLY A 13 -4.47 -23.79 -31.62
N LEU A 14 -4.12 -24.95 -31.05
CA LEU A 14 -3.88 -25.09 -29.60
C LEU A 14 -2.53 -24.49 -29.15
N PHE A 15 -1.52 -24.47 -30.02
CA PHE A 15 -0.23 -23.83 -29.73
C PHE A 15 -0.33 -22.30 -29.72
N PHE A 16 -1.12 -21.70 -30.63
CA PHE A 16 -1.33 -20.25 -30.63
C PHE A 16 -2.12 -19.77 -29.41
N LEU A 17 -3.10 -20.54 -28.94
CA LEU A 17 -3.87 -20.24 -27.72
C LEU A 17 -3.01 -20.32 -26.45
N SER A 18 -2.06 -21.25 -26.37
CA SER A 18 -1.18 -21.37 -25.19
C SER A 18 -0.12 -20.27 -25.11
N VAL A 19 0.39 -19.76 -26.25
CA VAL A 19 1.35 -18.64 -26.27
C VAL A 19 0.66 -17.30 -25.97
N LEU A 20 -0.58 -17.10 -26.46
CA LEU A 20 -1.37 -15.88 -26.17
C LEU A 20 -1.82 -15.78 -24.70
N CYS A 21 -1.97 -16.88 -23.97
CA CYS A 21 -2.20 -16.85 -22.53
C CYS A 21 -0.94 -16.56 -21.70
N LEU A 22 0.26 -16.71 -22.27
CA LEU A 22 1.54 -16.43 -21.59
C LEU A 22 2.07 -15.02 -21.86
N LEU A 23 1.58 -14.35 -22.90
CA LEU A 23 2.00 -12.99 -23.29
C LEU A 23 1.57 -11.87 -22.31
N PRO A 24 0.37 -11.87 -21.69
CA PRO A 24 -0.04 -10.81 -20.78
C PRO A 24 0.83 -10.72 -19.51
N ALA A 25 1.45 -11.83 -19.10
CA ALA A 25 2.32 -11.87 -17.93
C ALA A 25 3.69 -11.20 -18.16
N ALA A 26 4.11 -11.01 -19.41
CA ALA A 26 5.41 -10.44 -19.75
C ALA A 26 5.40 -8.91 -19.94
N ILE A 27 4.23 -8.25 -19.92
CA ILE A 27 4.09 -6.82 -20.28
C ILE A 27 3.53 -5.97 -19.12
N ALA A 28 3.28 -6.55 -17.94
CA ALA A 28 3.11 -5.75 -16.72
C ALA A 28 4.49 -5.20 -16.30
N THR A 29 4.98 -4.19 -17.01
CA THR A 29 6.20 -3.48 -16.65
C THR A 29 5.88 -2.62 -15.43
N CYS A 30 6.08 -3.15 -14.24
CA CYS A 30 6.25 -2.30 -13.07
C CYS A 30 7.45 -1.40 -13.39
N ASP A 31 7.28 -0.06 -13.37
CA ASP A 31 8.44 0.85 -13.36
C ASP A 31 9.12 0.65 -12.01
N ARG A 32 9.94 -0.40 -12.00
CA ARG A 32 10.14 -1.29 -10.87
C ARG A 32 10.78 -0.52 -9.72
N ASP A 33 11.84 0.18 -10.04
CA ASP A 33 12.63 0.81 -9.00
C ASP A 33 11.92 2.09 -8.52
N LYS A 34 11.31 2.86 -9.43
CA LYS A 34 10.67 4.13 -9.08
C LYS A 34 9.46 3.98 -8.15
N THR A 35 8.59 3.00 -8.39
CA THR A 35 7.36 2.87 -7.58
C THR A 35 7.70 2.35 -6.17
N TYR A 36 8.63 1.40 -6.07
CA TYR A 36 9.08 0.90 -4.77
C TYR A 36 9.86 1.96 -4.00
N ASP A 37 10.72 2.74 -4.64
CA ASP A 37 11.50 3.81 -3.99
C ASP A 37 10.58 4.92 -3.44
N ILE A 38 9.54 5.31 -4.17
CA ILE A 38 8.54 6.28 -3.69
C ILE A 38 7.78 5.69 -2.50
N LEU A 39 7.34 4.44 -2.60
CA LEU A 39 6.65 3.74 -1.51
C LEU A 39 7.52 3.68 -0.25
N GLU A 40 8.80 3.33 -0.40
CA GLU A 40 9.76 3.29 0.69
C GLU A 40 9.93 4.67 1.32
N SER A 41 10.05 5.72 0.51
CA SER A 41 10.17 7.10 1.00
C SER A 41 8.95 7.52 1.83
N TYR A 42 7.74 7.14 1.45
CA TYR A 42 6.53 7.46 2.21
C TYR A 42 6.50 6.72 3.54
N ILE A 43 6.81 5.42 3.53
CA ILE A 43 6.81 4.60 4.75
C ILE A 43 7.87 5.09 5.74
N LYS A 44 9.09 5.39 5.28
CA LYS A 44 10.15 5.99 6.11
C LYS A 44 9.75 7.38 6.64
N GLY A 45 8.90 8.10 5.92
CA GLY A 45 8.42 9.43 6.29
C GLY A 45 7.39 9.44 7.43
N PHE A 46 6.68 8.33 7.67
CA PHE A 46 5.57 8.32 8.63
C PHE A 46 5.98 8.68 10.05
N ARG A 47 7.18 8.28 10.52
CA ARG A 47 7.71 8.74 11.81
C ARG A 47 7.68 10.26 11.95
N SER A 48 8.24 10.96 10.96
CA SER A 48 8.28 12.43 10.98
C SER A 48 6.89 13.04 10.88
N SER A 49 5.97 12.41 10.14
CA SER A 49 4.58 12.84 10.08
C SER A 49 3.86 12.70 11.42
N ILE A 50 4.07 11.57 12.13
CA ILE A 50 3.52 11.32 13.47
C ILE A 50 4.01 12.41 14.43
N ASP A 51 5.32 12.67 14.47
CA ASP A 51 5.92 13.71 15.31
C ASP A 51 5.35 15.10 14.99
N GLY A 52 5.22 15.39 13.69
CA GLY A 52 4.62 16.63 13.20
C GLY A 52 3.18 16.82 13.66
N ILE A 53 2.36 15.77 13.61
CA ILE A 53 0.96 15.81 14.04
C ILE A 53 0.87 15.99 15.56
N VAL A 54 1.66 15.23 16.32
CA VAL A 54 1.72 15.36 17.78
C VAL A 54 2.12 16.78 18.20
N ALA A 55 3.12 17.37 17.53
CA ALA A 55 3.56 18.74 17.79
C ALA A 55 2.52 19.81 17.43
N LYS A 56 1.51 19.50 16.61
CA LYS A 56 0.41 20.41 16.24
C LYS A 56 -0.86 20.23 17.06
N SER A 57 -0.86 19.27 17.98
CA SER A 57 -1.97 19.06 18.92
C SER A 57 -2.13 20.27 19.84
N CYS A 58 -3.38 20.65 20.10
CA CYS A 58 -3.69 21.83 20.92
C CYS A 58 -3.71 21.50 22.41
N ASP A 59 -4.00 20.25 22.76
CA ASP A 59 -4.12 19.72 24.10
C ASP A 59 -3.93 18.19 24.11
N ASP A 60 -3.93 17.59 25.30
CA ASP A 60 -3.79 16.15 25.46
C ASP A 60 -4.95 15.35 24.83
N THR A 61 -6.14 15.93 24.75
CA THR A 61 -7.32 15.28 24.17
C THR A 61 -7.12 15.12 22.66
N SER A 62 -6.88 16.22 21.94
CA SER A 62 -6.61 16.23 20.50
C SER A 62 -5.39 15.38 20.15
N LYS A 63 -4.32 15.43 20.96
CA LYS A 63 -3.15 14.54 20.82
C LYS A 63 -3.56 13.07 20.90
N ARG A 64 -4.30 12.67 21.94
CA ARG A 64 -4.72 11.28 22.15
C ARG A 64 -5.65 10.78 21.04
N TRP A 65 -6.55 11.63 20.55
CA TRP A 65 -7.41 11.30 19.41
C TRP A 65 -6.60 11.08 18.14
N ALA A 66 -5.68 11.99 17.82
CA ALA A 66 -4.79 11.84 16.67
C ALA A 66 -3.95 10.55 16.75
N LEU A 67 -3.33 10.29 17.91
CA LEU A 67 -2.52 9.08 18.12
C LEU A 67 -3.33 7.78 17.97
N LYS A 68 -4.57 7.73 18.47
CA LYS A 68 -5.44 6.55 18.28
C LYS A 68 -5.76 6.30 16.81
N LEU A 69 -6.00 7.36 16.04
CA LEU A 69 -6.29 7.26 14.62
C LEU A 69 -5.06 6.80 13.84
N LEU A 70 -3.89 7.41 14.12
CA LEU A 70 -2.60 7.01 13.58
C LEU A 70 -2.29 5.53 13.89
N MET A 71 -2.54 5.08 15.12
CA MET A 71 -2.35 3.69 15.55
C MET A 71 -3.19 2.73 14.72
N SER A 72 -4.47 3.03 14.53
CA SER A 72 -5.39 2.22 13.73
C SER A 72 -4.92 2.14 12.27
N SER A 73 -4.63 3.28 11.64
CA SER A 73 -4.16 3.34 10.26
C SER A 73 -2.82 2.64 10.06
N MET A 74 -1.84 2.82 10.96
CA MET A 74 -0.56 2.11 10.87
C MET A 74 -0.73 0.60 11.09
N GLY A 75 -1.65 0.17 11.96
CA GLY A 75 -2.02 -1.24 12.10
C GLY A 75 -2.53 -1.84 10.78
N PHE A 76 -3.40 -1.13 10.07
CA PHE A 76 -3.84 -1.55 8.74
C PHE A 76 -2.71 -1.53 7.70
N MET A 77 -1.81 -0.55 7.74
CA MET A 77 -0.64 -0.50 6.85
C MET A 77 0.27 -1.72 7.03
N VAL A 78 0.52 -2.14 8.28
CA VAL A 78 1.33 -3.34 8.58
C VAL A 78 0.69 -4.60 7.99
N GLU A 79 -0.62 -4.78 8.14
CA GLU A 79 -1.34 -5.92 7.55
C GLU A 79 -1.41 -5.82 6.02
N LYS A 80 -1.52 -4.62 5.45
CA LYS A 80 -1.48 -4.38 4.01
C LYS A 80 -0.12 -4.76 3.42
N LEU A 81 0.99 -4.37 4.05
CA LEU A 81 2.34 -4.76 3.61
C LEU A 81 2.59 -6.27 3.73
N LYS A 82 1.95 -6.93 4.70
CA LYS A 82 1.97 -8.40 4.85
C LYS A 82 1.11 -9.10 3.80
N THR A 83 0.00 -8.50 3.41
CA THR A 83 -0.93 -9.00 2.39
C THR A 83 -1.25 -7.91 1.37
N PRO A 84 -0.34 -7.62 0.41
CA PRO A 84 -0.45 -6.47 -0.51
C PRO A 84 -1.75 -6.43 -1.32
N CYS A 85 -2.27 -7.61 -1.66
CA CYS A 85 -3.53 -7.79 -2.39
C CYS A 85 -4.77 -7.92 -1.49
N GLY A 86 -4.62 -7.67 -0.19
CA GLY A 86 -5.70 -7.71 0.79
C GLY A 86 -6.59 -6.46 0.74
N GLN A 87 -7.51 -6.34 1.69
CA GLN A 87 -8.41 -5.20 1.78
C GLN A 87 -7.65 -3.87 1.95
N THR A 88 -8.18 -2.83 1.32
CA THR A 88 -7.73 -1.45 1.47
C THR A 88 -8.65 -0.73 2.43
N THR A 89 -8.07 -0.03 3.40
CA THR A 89 -8.79 0.81 4.36
C THR A 89 -8.30 2.23 4.18
N ASP A 90 -9.23 3.15 3.94
CA ASP A 90 -8.92 4.57 3.88
C ASP A 90 -8.56 5.10 5.26
N ALA A 91 -7.69 6.11 5.30
CA ALA A 91 -7.46 6.86 6.53
C ALA A 91 -8.79 7.49 6.97
N SER A 92 -9.19 7.23 8.21
CA SER A 92 -10.34 7.93 8.80
C SER A 92 -10.00 9.41 8.94
N GLN A 93 -11.01 10.27 8.83
CA GLN A 93 -10.85 11.70 9.07
C GLN A 93 -10.62 11.96 10.56
N LEU A 94 -9.70 12.88 10.87
CA LEU A 94 -9.52 13.39 12.21
C LEU A 94 -10.41 14.63 12.39
N ASP A 95 -11.44 14.50 13.21
CA ASP A 95 -12.35 15.59 13.55
C ASP A 95 -12.18 15.96 15.03
N THR A 96 -11.36 16.96 15.28
CA THR A 96 -11.19 17.58 16.61
C THR A 96 -11.45 19.08 16.53
N ASP A 97 -11.69 19.74 17.65
CA ASP A 97 -11.82 21.21 17.70
C ASP A 97 -10.51 21.96 17.36
N CYS A 98 -9.39 21.24 17.25
CA CYS A 98 -8.08 21.78 16.95
C CYS A 98 -7.77 21.76 15.44
N ALA A 99 -8.10 22.85 14.74
CA ALA A 99 -7.85 22.96 13.29
C ALA A 99 -6.39 22.67 12.86
N LYS A 100 -5.41 23.00 13.73
CA LYS A 100 -3.99 22.75 13.47
C LYS A 100 -3.66 21.26 13.38
N VAL A 101 -4.19 20.44 14.30
CA VAL A 101 -3.93 18.98 14.27
C VAL A 101 -4.70 18.31 13.16
N ASN A 102 -5.94 18.75 12.86
CA ASN A 102 -6.73 18.20 11.76
C ASN A 102 -6.01 18.43 10.43
N LEU A 103 -5.53 19.66 10.18
CA LEU A 103 -4.78 19.99 8.96
C LEU A 103 -3.45 19.23 8.88
N ALA A 104 -2.72 19.13 10.00
CA ALA A 104 -1.48 18.38 10.05
C ALA A 104 -1.71 16.88 9.77
N TYR A 105 -2.76 16.30 10.34
CA TYR A 105 -3.13 14.91 10.12
C TYR A 105 -3.45 14.65 8.65
N GLU A 106 -4.27 15.50 8.03
CA GLU A 106 -4.64 15.37 6.64
C GLU A 106 -3.41 15.43 5.72
N LEU A 107 -2.60 16.49 5.85
CA LEU A 107 -1.49 16.75 4.93
C LEU A 107 -0.28 15.85 5.16
N LEU A 108 0.08 15.59 6.43
CA LEU A 108 1.30 14.86 6.75
C LEU A 108 1.07 13.35 6.78
N PHE A 109 -0.16 12.89 7.01
CA PHE A 109 -0.42 11.46 7.17
C PHE A 109 -1.52 10.92 6.26
N ALA A 110 -2.74 11.46 6.29
CA ALA A 110 -3.86 10.86 5.57
C ALA A 110 -3.61 10.78 4.05
N ILE A 111 -3.13 11.86 3.44
CA ILE A 111 -2.79 11.90 2.00
C ILE A 111 -1.63 10.94 1.68
N PRO A 112 -0.45 11.00 2.35
CA PRO A 112 0.62 10.02 2.11
C PRO A 112 0.20 8.58 2.35
N TYR A 113 -0.64 8.32 3.36
CA TYR A 113 -1.18 6.98 3.66
C TYR A 113 -2.06 6.45 2.52
N GLN A 114 -2.97 7.28 2.00
CA GLN A 114 -3.77 6.92 0.82
C GLN A 114 -2.89 6.65 -0.41
N GLY A 115 -1.87 7.50 -0.64
CA GLY A 115 -0.90 7.29 -1.71
C GLY A 115 -0.13 5.98 -1.57
N THR A 116 0.27 5.64 -0.34
CA THR A 116 0.94 4.37 0.01
C THR A 116 0.04 3.18 -0.30
N ASN A 117 -1.22 3.20 0.16
CA ASN A 117 -2.20 2.16 -0.15
C ASN A 117 -2.42 1.99 -1.65
N PHE A 118 -2.58 3.09 -2.39
CA PHE A 118 -2.74 3.07 -3.83
C PHE A 118 -1.53 2.43 -4.53
N MET A 119 -0.31 2.76 -4.12
CA MET A 119 0.90 2.16 -4.68
C MET A 119 1.00 0.67 -4.40
N ILE A 120 0.70 0.22 -3.17
CA ILE A 120 0.69 -1.21 -2.83
C ILE A 120 -0.36 -1.95 -3.68
N ASP A 121 -1.56 -1.38 -3.83
CA ASP A 121 -2.62 -1.94 -4.67
C ASP A 121 -2.22 -2.01 -6.14
N TYR A 122 -1.58 -0.95 -6.65
CA TYR A 122 -1.07 -0.91 -8.01
C TYR A 122 -0.02 -2.01 -8.22
N MET A 123 0.95 -2.12 -7.31
CA MET A 123 2.00 -3.14 -7.39
C MET A 123 1.45 -4.56 -7.30
N CYS A 124 0.45 -4.79 -6.45
CA CYS A 124 -0.28 -6.05 -6.39
C CYS A 124 -0.97 -6.38 -7.73
N ARG A 125 -1.73 -5.44 -8.30
CA ARG A 125 -2.50 -5.66 -9.54
C ARG A 125 -1.59 -5.91 -10.74
N GLN A 126 -0.43 -5.26 -10.78
CA GLN A 126 0.61 -5.49 -11.78
C GLN A 126 1.47 -6.73 -11.48
N GLN A 127 1.14 -7.49 -10.43
CA GLN A 127 1.87 -8.69 -10.01
C GLN A 127 3.36 -8.45 -9.78
N CYS A 128 3.74 -7.26 -9.30
CA CYS A 128 5.14 -6.93 -9.12
C CYS A 128 5.76 -7.79 -8.00
N HIS A 129 6.93 -8.38 -8.27
CA HIS A 129 7.67 -9.16 -7.28
C HIS A 129 8.62 -8.29 -6.45
N TYR A 130 8.25 -8.04 -5.19
CA TYR A 130 9.09 -7.38 -4.19
C TYR A 130 8.96 -7.98 -2.82
N ASP A 131 10.03 -7.77 -2.04
CA ASP A 131 10.00 -8.00 -0.62
C ASP A 131 9.46 -6.75 0.10
N PHE A 132 8.26 -6.87 0.66
CA PHE A 132 7.65 -5.86 1.52
C PHE A 132 8.08 -6.00 2.99
N LEU A 133 8.86 -7.03 3.34
CA LEU A 133 9.32 -7.25 4.71
C LEU A 133 10.07 -6.05 5.31
N PRO A 134 11.03 -5.39 4.60
CA PRO A 134 11.73 -4.23 5.16
C PRO A 134 10.77 -3.08 5.48
N LEU A 135 9.84 -2.79 4.56
CA LEU A 135 8.82 -1.76 4.72
C LEU A 135 7.87 -2.08 5.88
N ARG A 136 7.48 -3.36 6.02
CA ARG A 136 6.64 -3.83 7.11
C ARG A 136 7.31 -3.66 8.47
N LEU A 137 8.61 -3.91 8.57
CA LEU A 137 9.38 -3.72 9.81
C LEU A 137 9.37 -2.25 10.24
N ILE A 138 9.65 -1.33 9.31
CA ILE A 138 9.60 0.12 9.57
C ILE A 138 8.20 0.54 10.03
N ALA A 139 7.15 0.12 9.31
CA ALA A 139 5.78 0.43 9.70
C ALA A 139 5.39 -0.15 11.08
N THR A 140 5.93 -1.31 11.43
CA THR A 140 5.73 -1.93 12.75
C THR A 140 6.45 -1.15 13.86
N GLU A 141 7.66 -0.67 13.60
CA GLU A 141 8.40 0.20 14.53
C GLU A 141 7.67 1.53 14.76
N ASP A 142 7.10 2.12 13.71
CA ASP A 142 6.27 3.32 13.80
C ASP A 142 4.97 3.08 14.56
N LEU A 143 4.32 1.94 14.35
CA LEU A 143 3.16 1.54 15.15
C LEU A 143 3.52 1.40 16.64
N ASN A 144 4.62 0.71 16.96
CA ASN A 144 5.10 0.56 18.34
C ASN A 144 5.46 1.90 18.97
N TYR A 145 6.00 2.83 18.18
CA TYR A 145 6.25 4.19 18.64
C TYR A 145 4.97 4.92 19.01
N ILE A 146 3.92 4.85 18.18
CA ILE A 146 2.60 5.42 18.52
C ILE A 146 2.08 4.83 19.83
N TYR A 147 2.20 3.51 20.04
CA TYR A 147 1.84 2.87 21.30
C TYR A 147 2.59 3.47 22.51
N SER A 148 3.90 3.72 22.37
CA SER A 148 4.69 4.33 23.45
C SER A 148 4.27 5.76 23.79
N GLN A 149 3.73 6.51 22.83
CA GLN A 149 3.25 7.89 23.02
C GLN A 149 1.86 7.97 23.66
N LEU A 150 1.13 6.85 23.74
CA LEU A 150 -0.21 6.77 24.32
C LEU A 150 -0.21 6.38 25.81
N GLN A 151 0.91 5.86 26.32
CA GLN A 151 1.12 5.52 27.73
C GLN A 151 1.35 6.77 28.58
#